data_AF-A0A1V4TP20-F1
#
_entry.id   AF-A0A1V4TP20-F1
#
_cell.length_a   1.000
_cell.length_b   1.000
_cell.length_c   1.000
_cell.angle_alpha   90.00
_cell.angle_beta   90.00
_cell.angle_gamma   90.00
#
_symmetry.space_group_name_H-M   'P 1'
#
loop_
_entity.id
_entity.type
_entity.pdbx_description
1 polymer ?
#
loop_
_entity_poly.entity_id
_entity_poly.type
_entity_poly.pdbx_seq_one_letter_code
_entity_poly.pdbx_strand_id
1 'polypeptide(L)'
;MALHLKSMELPSVPMQLDIVRHLRLDINAMRKFQELTGKDIMKVFPLPAKGPDGKVLPPEQQPPINIDWNGLCAAVWAALVWEDPTLTLDEVGILMTIAPLEDFTAKLLESFNVAMPHIKRAEGKEADPLGKRMTEHLTQAPPGGDSSSSASSG
;
A
#
# COMPACT_ATOMS: atom_id res chain seq x y z
N MET A 1 -19.74 1.52 12.92
CA MET A 1 -18.55 2.41 12.82
C MET A 1 -18.08 2.59 11.36
N ALA A 2 -18.97 2.84 10.38
CA ALA A 2 -18.60 2.81 8.96
C ALA A 2 -18.64 4.18 8.23
N LEU A 3 -18.97 5.27 8.96
CA LEU A 3 -19.26 6.57 8.34
C LEU A 3 -18.02 7.43 8.06
N HIS A 4 -16.92 7.25 8.79
CA HIS A 4 -15.75 8.14 8.70
C HIS A 4 -14.78 7.83 7.54
N LEU A 5 -14.73 6.57 7.07
CA LEU A 5 -13.83 6.19 5.96
C LEU A 5 -14.35 6.64 4.59
N LYS A 6 -15.68 6.75 4.42
CA LYS A 6 -16.29 7.18 3.13
C LYS A 6 -15.99 8.62 2.75
N SER A 7 -15.57 9.46 3.71
CA SER A 7 -15.24 10.87 3.50
C SER A 7 -13.75 11.17 3.47
N MET A 8 -12.89 10.16 3.65
CA MET A 8 -11.44 10.35 3.53
C MET A 8 -11.03 10.23 2.07
N GLU A 9 -10.59 11.34 1.48
CA GLU A 9 -9.87 11.32 0.21
C GLU A 9 -8.51 10.66 0.44
N LEU A 10 -8.47 9.34 0.28
CA LEU A 10 -7.25 8.58 0.42
C LEU A 10 -6.33 8.88 -0.77
N PRO A 11 -5.01 8.98 -0.55
CA PRO A 11 -4.09 9.34 -1.62
C PRO A 11 -4.10 8.32 -2.77
N SER A 12 -3.94 8.79 -4.00
CA SER A 12 -3.88 7.96 -5.21
C SER A 12 -3.10 8.69 -6.31
N VAL A 13 -2.61 7.95 -7.30
CA VAL A 13 -1.82 8.48 -8.41
C VAL A 13 -2.57 8.28 -9.73
N PRO A 14 -2.83 9.36 -10.50
CA PRO A 14 -3.51 9.23 -11.78
C PRO A 14 -2.59 8.62 -12.85
N MET A 15 -3.17 7.78 -13.70
CA MET A 15 -2.54 7.18 -14.88
C MET A 15 -3.55 7.14 -16.04
N GLN A 16 -3.12 7.55 -17.23
CA GLN A 16 -3.95 7.46 -18.43
C GLN A 16 -3.91 6.02 -18.97
N LEU A 17 -5.07 5.35 -18.98
CA LEU A 17 -5.29 4.03 -19.57
C LEU A 17 -6.43 4.15 -20.60
N ASP A 18 -7.46 3.31 -20.51
CA ASP A 18 -8.74 3.48 -21.21
C ASP A 18 -9.40 4.81 -20.84
N ILE A 19 -9.32 5.15 -19.56
CA ILE A 19 -9.66 6.45 -18.98
C ILE A 19 -8.55 6.85 -18.01
N VAL A 20 -8.66 8.05 -17.42
CA VAL A 20 -7.81 8.38 -16.27
C VAL A 20 -8.26 7.52 -15.09
N ARG A 21 -7.42 6.56 -14.71
CA ARG A 21 -7.63 5.72 -13.53
C ARG A 21 -6.67 6.13 -12.41
N HIS A 22 -7.01 5.76 -11.17
CA HIS A 22 -6.33 6.19 -9.96
C HIS A 22 -5.70 5.00 -9.23
N LEU A 23 -4.39 4.83 -9.39
CA LEU A 23 -3.65 3.77 -8.71
C LEU A 23 -3.56 4.07 -7.21
N ARG A 24 -4.02 3.13 -6.37
CA ARG A 24 -3.82 3.15 -4.91
C ARG A 24 -3.21 1.85 -4.42
N LEU A 25 -1.94 1.90 -4.06
CA LEU A 25 -1.22 0.79 -3.45
C LEU A 25 -1.17 0.94 -1.92
N ASP A 26 -2.33 0.82 -1.27
CA ASP A 26 -2.46 0.79 0.19
C ASP A 26 -2.34 -0.64 0.76
N ILE A 27 -2.44 -0.80 2.09
CA ILE A 27 -2.34 -2.11 2.75
C ILE A 27 -3.36 -3.14 2.20
N ASN A 28 -4.56 -2.71 1.81
CA ASN A 28 -5.55 -3.62 1.25
C ASN A 28 -5.15 -4.08 -0.16
N ALA A 29 -4.62 -3.18 -0.98
CA ALA A 29 -4.05 -3.55 -2.29
C ALA A 29 -2.90 -4.55 -2.13
N MET A 30 -1.99 -4.33 -1.17
CA MET A 30 -0.87 -5.26 -0.94
C MET A 30 -1.34 -6.64 -0.49
N ARG A 31 -2.35 -6.70 0.38
CA ARG A 31 -2.94 -7.96 0.81
C ARG A 31 -3.57 -8.70 -0.36
N LYS A 32 -4.34 -8.00 -1.21
CA LYS A 32 -4.93 -8.57 -2.43
C LYS A 32 -3.89 -9.10 -3.40
N PHE A 33 -2.79 -8.36 -3.59
CA PHE A 33 -1.66 -8.83 -4.41
C PHE A 33 -1.04 -10.10 -3.84
N GLN A 34 -0.81 -10.14 -2.53
CA GLN A 34 -0.24 -11.31 -1.86
C GLN A 34 -1.17 -12.52 -1.92
N GLU A 35 -2.48 -12.31 -1.76
CA GLU A 35 -3.50 -13.36 -1.90
C GLU A 35 -3.48 -13.98 -3.32
N LEU A 36 -3.31 -13.17 -4.37
CA LEU A 36 -3.28 -13.64 -5.76
C LEU A 36 -1.98 -14.34 -6.15
N THR A 37 -0.84 -13.83 -5.66
CA THR A 37 0.47 -14.23 -6.19
C THR A 37 1.28 -15.10 -5.22
N GLY A 38 0.91 -15.12 -3.94
CA GLY A 38 1.72 -15.67 -2.86
C GLY A 38 3.01 -14.87 -2.58
N LYS A 39 3.24 -13.74 -3.28
CA LYS A 39 4.45 -12.93 -3.18
C LYS A 39 4.20 -11.69 -2.30
N ASP A 40 5.25 -11.26 -1.62
CA ASP A 40 5.25 -9.98 -0.91
C ASP A 40 5.59 -8.87 -1.91
N ILE A 41 4.69 -7.90 -2.07
CA ILE A 41 4.85 -6.81 -3.03
C ILE A 41 6.09 -5.96 -2.75
N MET A 42 6.53 -5.86 -1.49
CA MET A 42 7.73 -5.11 -1.09
C MET A 42 9.03 -5.82 -1.49
N LYS A 43 8.97 -7.13 -1.74
CA LYS A 43 10.11 -7.87 -2.30
C LYS A 43 10.15 -7.80 -3.82
N VAL A 44 8.97 -7.63 -4.43
CA VAL A 44 8.80 -7.58 -5.88
C VAL A 44 9.10 -6.18 -6.42
N PHE A 45 8.60 -5.15 -5.75
CA PHE A 45 8.91 -3.73 -5.99
C PHE A 45 9.64 -3.16 -4.76
N PRO A 46 10.94 -3.47 -4.62
CA PRO A 46 11.72 -2.97 -3.50
C PRO A 46 11.75 -1.45 -3.51
N LEU A 47 11.75 -0.86 -2.30
CA LEU A 47 11.99 0.56 -2.16
C LEU A 47 13.39 0.93 -2.68
N PRO A 48 13.56 2.16 -3.22
CA PRO A 48 14.87 2.60 -3.66
C PRO A 48 15.90 2.44 -2.54
N ALA A 49 16.92 1.63 -2.78
CA ALA A 49 18.01 1.41 -1.85
C ALA A 49 18.77 2.71 -1.64
N LYS A 50 19.24 2.91 -0.41
CA LYS A 50 19.99 4.08 0.00
C LYS A 50 21.40 3.69 0.42
N GLY A 51 22.37 4.53 0.06
CA GLY A 51 23.75 4.38 0.49
C GLY A 51 23.95 4.70 1.97
N PRO A 52 25.17 4.49 2.50
CA PRO A 52 25.53 4.86 3.88
C PRO A 52 25.35 6.35 4.19
N ASP A 53 25.32 7.19 3.15
CA ASP A 53 25.10 8.64 3.20
C ASP A 53 23.61 9.04 3.18
N GLY A 54 22.70 8.06 3.20
CA GLY A 54 21.25 8.28 3.18
C GLY A 54 20.68 8.68 1.82
N LYS A 55 21.50 8.78 0.77
CA LYS A 55 21.05 9.13 -0.59
C LYS A 55 20.58 7.90 -1.34
N VAL A 56 19.61 8.08 -2.23
CA VAL A 56 19.12 7.02 -3.11
C VAL A 56 20.25 6.61 -4.05
N LEU A 57 20.51 5.30 -4.11
CA LEU A 57 21.53 4.73 -4.98
C LEU A 57 21.18 4.94 -6.47
N PRO A 58 22.18 5.01 -7.37
CA PRO A 58 21.92 5.09 -8.80
C PRO A 58 21.18 3.83 -9.31
N PRO A 59 20.46 3.92 -10.45
CA PRO A 59 19.65 2.81 -10.99
C PRO A 59 20.42 1.48 -11.11
N GLU A 60 21.66 1.51 -11.59
CA GLU A 60 22.55 0.34 -11.67
C GLU A 60 22.86 -0.36 -10.34
N GLN A 61 22.62 0.29 -9.20
CA GLN A 61 22.83 -0.27 -7.86
C GLN A 61 21.52 -0.55 -7.13
N GLN A 62 20.37 -0.33 -7.79
CA GLN A 62 19.08 -0.65 -7.21
C GLN A 62 18.86 -2.17 -7.19
N PRO A 63 18.18 -2.70 -6.16
CA PRO A 63 17.79 -4.10 -6.16
C PRO A 63 16.92 -4.41 -7.38
N PRO A 64 17.11 -5.59 -8.01
CA PRO A 64 16.38 -5.93 -9.21
C PRO A 64 14.90 -6.08 -8.90
N ILE A 65 14.05 -5.50 -9.75
CA ILE A 65 12.62 -5.80 -9.77
C ILE A 65 12.48 -7.24 -10.27
N ASN A 66 11.92 -8.12 -9.44
CA ASN A 66 11.70 -9.52 -9.79
C ASN A 66 10.20 -9.79 -9.87
N ILE A 67 9.61 -9.46 -11.01
CA ILE A 67 8.19 -9.66 -11.28
C ILE A 67 7.98 -10.30 -12.65
N ASP A 68 7.10 -11.28 -12.69
CA ASP A 68 6.55 -11.85 -13.93
C ASP A 68 5.36 -11.02 -14.42
N TRP A 69 4.95 -11.23 -15.67
CA TRP A 69 3.81 -10.51 -16.24
C TRP A 69 2.53 -10.69 -15.42
N ASN A 70 2.28 -11.89 -14.91
CA ASN A 70 1.13 -12.16 -14.04
C ASN A 70 1.21 -11.38 -12.72
N GLY A 71 2.39 -11.30 -12.10
CA GLY A 71 2.60 -10.48 -10.92
C GLY A 71 2.35 -9.00 -11.21
N LEU A 72 2.81 -8.49 -12.35
CA LEU A 72 2.60 -7.09 -12.69
C LEU A 72 1.11 -6.78 -12.93
N CYS A 73 0.40 -7.63 -13.67
CA CYS A 73 -1.05 -7.52 -13.81
C CYS A 73 -1.74 -7.56 -12.45
N ALA A 74 -1.34 -8.47 -11.56
CA ALA A 74 -1.90 -8.55 -10.21
C ALA A 74 -1.62 -7.28 -9.38
N ALA A 75 -0.45 -6.65 -9.54
CA ALA A 75 -0.11 -5.42 -8.83
C ALA A 75 -0.93 -4.22 -9.34
N VAL A 76 -1.07 -4.08 -10.66
CA VAL A 76 -1.91 -3.03 -11.28
C VAL A 76 -3.38 -3.25 -10.92
N TRP A 77 -3.87 -4.49 -11.02
CA TRP A 77 -5.23 -4.84 -10.62
C TRP A 77 -5.50 -4.50 -9.15
N ALA A 78 -4.60 -4.90 -8.26
CA ALA A 78 -4.74 -4.62 -6.84
C ALA A 78 -4.79 -3.11 -6.55
N ALA A 79 -4.07 -2.31 -7.33
CA ALA A 79 -4.07 -0.86 -7.23
C ALA A 79 -5.32 -0.18 -7.84
N LEU A 80 -6.11 -0.88 -8.66
CA LEU A 80 -7.29 -0.34 -9.35
C LEU A 80 -8.63 -0.88 -8.84
N VAL A 81 -8.66 -2.07 -8.25
CA VAL A 81 -9.89 -2.76 -7.83
C VAL A 81 -10.69 -2.00 -6.74
N TRP A 82 -10.07 -1.02 -6.09
CA TRP A 82 -10.78 -0.13 -5.16
C TRP A 82 -11.66 0.89 -5.89
N GLU A 83 -11.24 1.31 -7.09
CA GLU A 83 -11.95 2.25 -7.97
C GLU A 83 -12.98 1.50 -8.81
N ASP A 84 -12.60 0.32 -9.31
CA ASP A 84 -13.44 -0.55 -10.14
C ASP A 84 -13.42 -2.00 -9.62
N PRO A 85 -14.38 -2.38 -8.75
CA PRO A 85 -14.45 -3.74 -8.19
C PRO A 85 -14.78 -4.82 -9.23
N THR A 86 -15.23 -4.45 -10.42
CA THR A 86 -15.59 -5.39 -11.49
C THR A 86 -14.43 -5.72 -12.42
N LEU A 87 -13.34 -4.93 -12.35
CA LEU A 87 -12.14 -5.11 -13.15
C LEU A 87 -11.53 -6.50 -12.95
N THR A 88 -11.23 -7.17 -14.05
CA THR A 88 -10.60 -8.50 -14.06
C THR A 88 -9.10 -8.42 -14.38
N LEU A 89 -8.36 -9.50 -14.09
CA LEU A 89 -6.93 -9.58 -14.43
C LEU A 89 -6.70 -9.56 -15.95
N ASP A 90 -7.59 -10.18 -16.73
CA ASP A 90 -7.50 -10.20 -18.18
C ASP A 90 -7.69 -8.79 -18.78
N GLU A 91 -8.67 -8.04 -18.27
CA GLU A 91 -8.87 -6.64 -18.65
C GLU A 91 -7.67 -5.77 -18.28
N VAL A 92 -7.05 -6.00 -17.12
CA VAL A 92 -5.81 -5.31 -16.74
C VAL A 92 -4.68 -5.63 -17.71
N GLY A 93 -4.54 -6.89 -18.13
CA GLY A 93 -3.57 -7.27 -19.16
C GLY A 93 -3.77 -6.49 -20.47
N ILE A 94 -5.02 -6.25 -20.86
CA ILE A 94 -5.36 -5.42 -22.02
C ILE A 94 -5.02 -3.94 -21.76
N LEU A 95 -5.40 -3.39 -20.60
CA LEU A 95 -5.08 -2.00 -20.24
C LEU A 95 -3.57 -1.73 -20.21
N MET A 96 -2.79 -2.73 -19.81
CA MET A 96 -1.34 -2.64 -19.77
C MET A 96 -0.68 -2.59 -21.15
N THR A 97 -1.43 -2.82 -22.23
CA THR A 97 -0.94 -2.58 -23.60
C THR A 97 -1.01 -1.10 -24.02
N ILE A 98 -1.74 -0.27 -23.26
CA ILE A 98 -2.01 1.14 -23.60
C ILE A 98 -0.81 2.04 -23.21
N ALA A 99 -0.05 1.65 -22.19
CA ALA A 99 1.08 2.43 -21.69
C ALA A 99 2.37 1.59 -21.62
N PRO A 100 3.56 2.22 -21.71
CA PRO A 100 4.83 1.53 -21.50
C PRO A 100 4.93 0.87 -20.13
N LEU A 101 5.69 -0.22 -20.06
CA LEU A 101 5.95 -0.96 -18.81
C LEU A 101 6.56 -0.06 -17.73
N GLU A 102 7.49 0.81 -18.13
CA GLU A 102 8.21 1.72 -17.25
C GLU A 102 7.23 2.63 -16.50
N ASP A 103 6.18 3.10 -17.19
CA ASP A 103 5.16 3.96 -16.60
C ASP A 103 4.38 3.23 -15.50
N PHE A 104 4.01 1.97 -15.71
CA PHE A 104 3.33 1.17 -14.68
C PHE A 104 4.18 1.00 -13.43
N THR A 105 5.45 0.61 -13.61
CA THR A 105 6.35 0.39 -12.46
C THR A 105 6.59 1.69 -11.68
N ALA A 106 6.81 2.81 -12.38
CA ALA A 106 7.00 4.12 -11.77
C ALA A 106 5.74 4.58 -11.02
N LYS A 107 4.56 4.43 -11.64
CA LYS A 107 3.28 4.86 -11.06
C LYS A 107 2.84 3.99 -9.87
N LEU A 108 3.13 2.69 -9.89
CA LEU A 108 2.92 1.80 -8.75
C LEU A 108 3.80 2.20 -7.56
N LEU A 109 5.08 2.50 -7.80
CA LEU A 109 6.00 2.97 -6.75
C LEU A 109 5.59 4.35 -6.22
N GLU A 110 5.17 5.27 -7.08
CA GLU A 110 4.61 6.57 -6.68
C GLU A 110 3.39 6.37 -5.78
N SER A 111 2.47 5.49 -6.19
CA SER A 111 1.24 5.17 -5.45
C SER A 111 1.54 4.61 -4.06
N PHE A 112 2.52 3.70 -3.95
CA PHE A 112 3.02 3.21 -2.67
C PHE A 112 3.46 4.36 -1.73
N ASN A 113 4.31 5.25 -2.25
CA ASN A 113 4.90 6.32 -1.45
C ASN A 113 3.84 7.31 -0.94
N VAL A 114 2.81 7.56 -1.75
CA VAL A 114 1.73 8.49 -1.46
C VAL A 114 0.70 7.86 -0.51
N ALA A 115 0.44 6.55 -0.63
CA ALA A 115 -0.44 5.81 0.29
C ALA A 115 0.17 5.57 1.67
N MET A 116 1.51 5.48 1.77
CA MET A 116 2.22 5.25 3.03
C MET A 116 3.30 6.31 3.32
N PRO A 117 2.89 7.56 3.62
CA PRO A 117 3.84 8.65 3.87
C PRO A 117 4.65 8.43 5.16
N HIS A 118 4.12 7.70 6.15
CA HIS A 118 4.80 7.45 7.43
C HIS A 118 5.93 6.42 7.36
N ILE A 119 5.96 5.56 6.32
CA ILE A 119 7.10 4.66 6.08
C ILE A 119 8.34 5.46 5.64
N LYS A 120 8.17 6.75 5.29
CA LYS A 120 9.25 7.74 5.25
C LYS A 120 9.22 8.64 6.49
N ARG A 121 9.74 8.16 7.64
CA ARG A 121 10.31 9.03 8.69
C ARG A 121 11.10 8.24 9.73
N ALA A 122 12.38 8.02 9.44
CA ALA A 122 13.40 8.17 10.46
C ALA A 122 14.17 9.45 10.10
N GLU A 123 13.63 10.58 10.52
CA GLU A 123 14.38 11.80 10.88
C GLU A 123 13.40 12.77 11.54
N GLY A 124 13.70 13.12 12.78
CA GLY A 124 12.79 13.72 13.78
C GLY A 124 11.96 14.91 13.30
N LYS A 125 10.68 14.68 12.98
CA LYS A 125 9.65 15.71 13.02
C LYS A 125 8.36 15.16 13.62
N GLU A 126 7.87 15.97 14.56
CA GLU A 126 6.67 15.88 15.39
C GLU A 126 5.48 15.16 14.75
N ALA A 127 4.74 14.43 15.59
CA ALA A 127 3.56 13.66 15.22
C ALA A 127 2.54 14.50 14.42
N ASP A 128 2.16 13.98 13.25
CA ASP A 128 1.07 14.46 12.43
C ASP A 128 -0.26 14.48 13.24
N PRO A 129 -1.19 15.43 13.01
CA PRO A 129 -2.48 15.50 13.68
C PRO A 129 -3.29 14.19 13.67
N LEU A 130 -3.10 13.32 12.67
CA LEU A 130 -3.71 11.99 12.67
C LEU A 130 -3.07 11.06 13.72
N GLY A 131 -1.75 11.15 13.90
CA GLY A 131 -0.99 10.44 14.93
C GLY A 131 -1.39 10.87 16.34
N LYS A 132 -1.54 12.18 16.59
CA LYS A 132 -1.99 12.70 17.90
C LYS A 132 -3.40 12.19 18.25
N ARG A 133 -4.34 12.18 17.29
CA ARG A 133 -5.72 11.70 17.49
C ARG A 133 -5.81 10.19 17.76
N MET A 134 -4.99 9.36 17.11
CA MET A 134 -4.96 7.92 17.40
C MET A 134 -4.37 7.63 18.78
N THR A 135 -3.34 8.36 19.20
CA THR A 135 -2.75 8.21 20.54
C THR A 135 -3.72 8.63 21.64
N GLU A 136 -4.46 9.73 21.45
CA GLU A 136 -5.51 10.18 22.38
C GLU A 136 -6.65 9.17 22.53
N HIS A 137 -7.09 8.54 21.44
CA HIS A 137 -8.11 7.48 21.49
C HIS A 137 -7.63 6.19 22.19
N LEU A 138 -6.35 5.86 22.09
CA LEU A 138 -5.76 4.70 22.77
C LEU A 138 -5.50 4.94 24.26
N THR A 139 -5.24 6.19 24.67
CA THR A 139 -5.06 6.55 26.09
C THR A 139 -6.37 6.75 26.84
N GLN A 140 -7.50 6.91 26.15
CA GLN A 140 -8.83 7.00 26.76
C GLN A 140 -9.57 5.66 26.86
N ALA A 141 -8.97 4.55 26.42
CA ALA A 141 -9.53 3.22 26.71
C ALA A 141 -9.43 2.97 28.23
N PRO A 142 -10.57 2.79 28.95
CA PRO A 142 -10.50 2.49 30.36
C PRO A 142 -9.75 1.16 30.54
N PRO A 143 -8.91 1.01 31.59
CA PRO A 143 -8.30 -0.27 31.89
C PRO A 143 -9.43 -1.27 32.10
N GLY A 144 -9.48 -2.28 31.21
CA GLY A 144 -10.42 -3.39 31.31
C GLY A 144 -10.28 -3.99 32.71
N GLY A 145 -11.35 -3.87 33.49
CA GLY A 145 -11.36 -4.16 34.91
C GLY A 145 -11.03 -5.62 35.22
N ASP A 146 -10.39 -5.77 36.37
CA ASP A 146 -10.28 -7.02 37.10
C ASP A 146 -11.65 -7.71 37.22
N SER A 147 -11.70 -9.00 36.91
CA SER A 147 -12.72 -9.91 37.43
C SER A 147 -12.11 -11.30 37.60
N SER A 148 -11.78 -11.58 38.85
CA SER A 148 -11.41 -12.85 39.45
C SER A 148 -12.47 -13.95 39.33
N SER A 149 -12.01 -15.20 39.46
CA SER A 149 -12.72 -16.45 39.86
C SER A 149 -13.48 -17.16 38.72
N SER A 150 -13.35 -18.47 38.49
CA SER A 150 -13.44 -19.56 39.46
C SER A 150 -12.69 -20.82 39.01
N ALA A 151 -11.94 -21.41 39.95
CA ALA A 151 -11.62 -22.83 39.95
C ALA A 151 -12.89 -23.65 40.25
N SER A 152 -13.06 -24.79 39.57
CA SER A 152 -13.90 -25.88 40.06
C SER A 152 -13.32 -27.21 39.61
N SER A 153 -12.73 -27.91 40.57
CA SER A 153 -12.47 -29.35 40.51
C SER A 153 -13.79 -30.11 40.50
N GLY A 154 -13.84 -31.18 39.71
CA GLY A 154 -14.88 -32.21 39.70
C GLY A 154 -14.33 -33.42 38.98
#